data_AF-A0A3M0WWN3-F1
#
_entry.id   AF-A0A3M0WWN3-F1
#
_cell.length_a   1.000
_cell.length_b   1.000
_cell.length_c   1.000
_cell.angle_alpha   90.00
_cell.angle_beta   90.00
_cell.angle_gamma   90.00
#
_symmetry.space_group_name_H-M   'P 1'
#
loop_
_entity.id
_entity.type
_entity.pdbx_description
1 polymer ?
#
loop_
_entity_poly.entity_id
_entity_poly.type
_entity_poly.pdbx_seq_one_letter_code
_entity_poly.pdbx_strand_id
1 'polypeptide(L)' 'MKTAENINFAGIIGHSRQIQYLEKIIQTGVPAHAYFFSGPVKVGKFTVAKRFISALSGVNEEYLTASPDIAIV' A
#
# COMPACT_ATOMS: atom_id res chain seq x y z
N MET A 1 17.64 9.19 3.14
CA MET A 1 16.36 8.55 2.77
C MET A 1 16.67 7.06 2.62
N LYS A 2 16.35 6.25 3.64
CA LYS A 2 16.72 4.82 3.66
C LYS A 2 15.87 4.07 2.64
N THR A 3 16.56 3.17 1.93
CA THR A 3 16.23 2.53 0.67
C THR A 3 14.94 1.71 0.70
N ALA A 4 14.29 1.66 -0.46
CA ALA A 4 13.10 0.92 -0.84
C ALA A 4 13.21 -0.63 -0.74
N GLU A 5 13.72 -1.17 0.37
CA GLU A 5 13.99 -2.60 0.51
C GLU A 5 12.75 -3.47 0.81
N ASN A 6 11.54 -2.90 0.88
CA ASN A 6 10.32 -3.70 1.09
C ASN A 6 9.09 -3.16 0.32
N ILE A 7 9.23 -2.78 -0.96
CA ILE A 7 8.06 -2.67 -1.83
C ILE A 7 7.63 -4.09 -2.21
N ASN A 8 6.75 -4.68 -1.42
CA ASN A 8 6.33 -6.06 -1.65
C ASN A 8 4.83 -6.15 -1.98
N PHE A 9 4.50 -6.14 -3.27
CA PHE A 9 3.18 -6.54 -3.77
C PHE A 9 3.14 -8.01 -4.23
N ALA A 10 4.19 -8.80 -3.96
CA ALA A 10 4.30 -10.17 -4.46
C ALA A 10 3.13 -11.05 -4.02
N GLY A 11 2.65 -11.89 -4.93
CA GLY A 11 1.50 -12.76 -4.69
C GLY A 11 0.13 -12.08 -4.81
N ILE A 12 0.04 -10.76 -5.06
CA ILE A 12 -1.20 -10.16 -5.54
C ILE A 12 -1.40 -10.53 -7.02
N ILE A 13 -2.51 -11.20 -7.30
CA ILE A 13 -2.92 -11.56 -8.66
C ILE A 13 -3.93 -10.51 -9.16
N GLY A 14 -3.67 -9.94 -10.34
CA GLY A 14 -4.45 -8.83 -10.88
C GLY A 14 -3.99 -7.46 -10.36
N HIS A 15 -4.81 -6.42 -10.55
CA HIS A 15 -4.51 -5.03 -10.17
C HIS A 15 -3.19 -4.47 -10.71
N SER A 16 -2.65 -5.03 -11.79
CA SER A 16 -1.29 -4.73 -12.26
C SER A 16 -1.08 -3.25 -12.56
N ARG A 17 -2.08 -2.59 -13.18
CA ARG A 17 -2.01 -1.15 -13.47
C ARG A 17 -2.01 -0.31 -12.19
N GLN A 18 -2.83 -0.68 -11.21
CA GLN A 18 -2.92 0.01 -9.93
C GLN A 18 -1.63 -0.17 -9.13
N ILE A 19 -1.09 -1.38 -9.07
CA ILE A 19 0.18 -1.68 -8.41
C ILE A 19 1.31 -0.85 -9.02
N GLN A 20 1.47 -0.87 -10.35
CA GLN A 20 2.50 -0.07 -11.03
C GLN A 20 2.38 1.43 -10.73
N TYR A 21 1.15 1.95 -10.60
CA TYR A 21 0.93 3.33 -10.23
C TYR A 21 1.36 3.62 -8.77
N LEU A 22 0.99 2.75 -7.83
CA LEU A 22 1.35 2.88 -6.42
C LEU A 22 2.86 2.70 -6.18
N GLU A 23 3.51 1.79 -6.91
CA GLU A 23 4.97 1.63 -6.89
C GLU A 23 5.68 2.92 -7.31
N LYS A 24 5.21 3.57 -8.37
CA LYS A 24 5.75 4.86 -8.81
C LYS A 24 5.62 5.93 -7.73
N ILE A 25 4.47 6.00 -7.04
CA ILE A 25 4.27 6.95 -5.95
C ILE A 25 5.29 6.73 -4.81
N ILE A 26 5.51 5.47 -4.44
CA ILE A 26 6.50 5.13 -3.40
C ILE A 26 7.91 5.55 -3.86
N GLN A 27 8.25 5.28 -5.12
CA GLN A 27 9.55 5.64 -5.70
C GLN A 27 9.76 7.16 -5.78
N THR A 28 8.72 7.93 -6.13
CA THR A 28 8.83 9.39 -6.20
C THR A 28 8.79 10.05 -4.83
N GLY A 29 8.25 9.37 -3.81
CA GLY A 29 8.15 9.88 -2.44
C GLY A 29 7.11 11.00 -2.27
N VAL A 30 6.17 11.15 -3.22
CA VAL A 30 5.14 12.19 -3.20
C VAL A 30 3.74 11.54 -3.22
N PRO A 31 3.24 11.05 -2.09
CA PRO A 31 1.90 10.49 -2.01
C PRO A 31 0.84 11.60 -2.04
N ALA A 32 -0.31 11.32 -2.68
CA ALA A 32 -1.51 12.14 -2.54
C ALA A 32 -2.06 12.08 -1.10
N HIS A 33 -2.89 13.06 -0.73
CA HIS A 33 -3.50 13.15 0.60
C HIS A 33 -4.44 11.98 0.92
N ALA A 34 -5.09 11.41 -0.10
CA ALA A 34 -6.07 10.33 0.08
C ALA A 34 -6.10 9.41 -1.14
N TYR A 35 -6.43 8.14 -0.88
CA TYR A 35 -6.67 7.12 -1.91
C TYR A 35 -8.00 6.44 -1.63
N PHE A 36 -8.81 6.26 -2.68
CA PHE A 36 -10.08 5.57 -2.59
C PHE A 36 -10.03 4.24 -3.34
N PHE A 37 -10.05 3.13 -2.61
CA PHE A 37 -10.04 1.78 -3.17
C PHE A 37 -11.48 1.25 -3.27
N SER A 38 -12.03 1.22 -4.48
CA SER A 38 -13.40 0.77 -4.75
C SER A 38 -13.46 -0.47 -5.65
N GLY A 39 -14.64 -1.08 -5.74
CA GLY A 39 -14.89 -2.25 -6.57
C GLY A 39 -15.64 -3.36 -5.83
N PRO A 40 -15.90 -4.51 -6.50
CA PRO A 40 -16.69 -5.60 -5.95
C PRO A 40 -16.15 -6.14 -4.62
N VAL A 41 -17.01 -6.83 -3.88
CA VAL A 41 -16.62 -7.49 -2.62
C VAL A 41 -15.58 -8.58 -2.91
N LYS A 42 -14.61 -8.75 -2.00
CA LYS A 42 -13.56 -9.80 -2.05
C LYS A 42 -12.58 -9.77 -3.24
N VAL A 43 -12.43 -8.65 -3.95
CA VAL A 43 -11.41 -8.51 -5.03
C VAL A 43 -9.99 -8.18 -4.53
N GLY A 44 -9.74 -8.21 -3.21
CA GLY A 44 -8.42 -7.91 -2.65
C GLY A 44 -8.07 -6.41 -2.53
N LYS A 45 -9.03 -5.50 -2.74
CA LYS A 45 -8.81 -4.03 -2.63
C LYS A 45 -8.21 -3.59 -1.29
N PHE A 46 -8.67 -4.19 -0.19
CA PHE A 46 -8.15 -3.91 1.15
C PHE A 46 -6.73 -4.45 1.35
N THR A 47 -6.40 -5.59 0.73
CA THR A 47 -5.05 -6.14 0.74
C THR A 47 -4.09 -5.19 0.03
N VAL A 48 -4.43 -4.72 -1.17
CA VAL A 48 -3.62 -3.75 -1.92
C VAL A 48 -3.37 -2.48 -1.09
N ALA A 49 -4.41 -1.93 -0.45
CA ALA A 49 -4.30 -0.75 0.40
C ALA A 49 -3.34 -0.97 1.58
N LYS A 50 -3.45 -2.09 2.30
CA LYS A 50 -2.56 -2.42 3.43
C LYS A 50 -1.10 -2.54 2.99
N ARG A 51 -0.84 -3.25 1.88
CA ARG A 51 0.53 -3.40 1.36
C ARG A 51 1.13 -2.06 0.94
N PHE A 52 0.32 -1.21 0.32
CA PHE A 52 0.73 0.13 -0.06
C PHE A 52 1.12 0.97 1.16
N ILE A 53 0.30 1.00 2.22
CA ILE A 53 0.62 1.75 3.44
C ILE A 53 1.80 1.15 4.19
N SER A 54 1.94 -0.19 4.22
CA SER A 54 3.13 -0.87 4.75
C SER A 54 4.40 -0.41 4.04
N ALA A 55 4.39 -0.43 2.69
CA ALA A 55 5.52 0.02 1.89
C ALA A 55 5.82 1.52 2.03
N LEU A 56 4.78 2.36 2.18
CA LEU A 56 4.94 3.81 2.31
C LEU A 56 5.45 4.23 3.70
N SER A 57 4.96 3.60 4.76
CA SER A 57 5.33 3.91 6.15
C SER A 57 6.58 3.17 6.64
N GLY A 58 6.95 2.07 5.99
CA GLY A 58 8.02 1.17 6.44
C GLY A 58 7.63 0.28 7.62
N VAL A 59 6.36 0.28 8.03
CA VAL A 59 5.80 -0.58 9.08
C VAL A 59 5.27 -1.86 8.45
N ASN A 60 5.66 -3.03 8.97
CA ASN A 60 5.16 -4.31 8.44
C ASN A 60 3.62 -4.41 8.53
N GLU A 61 3.01 -5.12 7.58
CA GLU A 61 1.55 -5.29 7.48
C GLU A 61 0.88 -5.74 8.79
N GLU A 62 1.56 -6.59 9.56
CA GLU A 62 1.08 -7.15 10.84
C GLU A 62 0.91 -6.10 11.94
N TYR A 63 1.67 -5.01 11.87
CA TYR A 63 1.69 -3.95 12.89
C TYR A 63 0.96 -2.68 12.47
N LEU A 64 0.38 -2.64 11.26
CA LEU A 64 -0.31 -1.45 10.75
C LEU A 64 -1.42 -0.97 11.67
N THR A 65 -2.21 -1.89 12.24
CA THR A 65 -3.32 -1.53 13.14
C THR A 65 -2.88 -1.25 14.58
N ALA A 66 -1.65 -1.62 14.93
CA ALA A 66 -1.07 -1.37 16.26
C ALA A 66 -0.27 -0.06 16.30
N SER A 67 0.07 0.49 15.13
CA SER A 67 0.78 1.76 15.04
C SER A 67 -0.17 2.92 15.40
N PRO A 68 0.24 3.82 16.31
CA PRO A 68 -0.59 4.97 16.68
C PRO A 68 -0.73 6.00 15.56
N ASP A 69 0.19 5.99 14.59
CA ASP A 69 0.25 6.96 13.49
C ASP A 69 -0.51 6.48 12.24
N ILE A 70 -1.10 5.28 12.28
CA ILE A 70 -1.76 4.65 11.12
C ILE A 70 -3.20 4.31 11.47
N ALA A 71 -4.14 4.99 10.82
CA ALA A 71 -5.56 4.66 10.84
C ALA A 71 -6.00 4.22 9.43
N ILE A 72 -6.57 3.02 9.33
CA ILE A 72 -7.18 2.52 8.09
C ILE A 72 -8.69 2.56 8.29
N VAL A 73 -9.36 3.49 7.58
CA VAL A 73 -10.80 3.78 7.69
C VAL A 73 -11.52 3.40 6.40
#